data_AF-A0A357X0D2-F1
#
_entry.id   AF-A0A357X0D2-F1
#
_cell.length_a   1.000
_cell.length_b   1.000
_cell.length_c   1.000
_cell.angle_alpha   90.00
_cell.angle_beta   90.00
_cell.angle_gamma   90.00
#
_symmetry.space_group_name_H-M   'P 1'
#
loop_
_entity.id
_entity.type
_entity.pdbx_description
1 polymer ?
#
loop_
_entity_poly.entity_id
_entity_poly.type
_entity_poly.pdbx_seq_one_letter_code
_entity_poly.pdbx_strand_id
1 'polypeptide(L)' 'PIDTDKDGHPLTLSDVISEDDNIIDNIDLKINAEKMYRYIQDILGERERRIIELRYGLMGEALTQREVAKMLDISRSYVS' A
#
# COMPACT_ATOMS: atom_id res chain seq x y z
N PRO A 1 19.76 -9.60 31.84
CA PRO A 1 19.89 -8.18 32.25
C PRO A 1 20.74 -7.43 31.21
N ILE A 2 20.13 -6.54 30.43
CA ILE A 2 20.82 -5.89 29.30
C ILE A 2 21.60 -4.65 29.73
N ASP A 3 21.10 -3.87 30.71
CA ASP A 3 21.87 -2.84 31.40
C ASP A 3 21.11 -2.35 32.64
N THR A 4 21.69 -1.43 33.42
CA THR A 4 21.06 -0.76 34.56
C THR A 4 20.95 0.74 34.29
N ASP A 5 19.77 1.32 34.51
CA ASP A 5 19.56 2.78 34.47
C ASP A 5 20.40 3.49 35.55
N LYS A 6 20.62 4.80 35.41
CA LYS A 6 21.31 5.70 36.36
C LYS A 6 20.77 5.59 37.80
N ASP A 7 19.52 5.15 37.97
CA ASP A 7 18.86 4.95 39.27
C ASP A 7 18.88 3.49 39.77
N GLY A 8 19.58 2.56 39.10
CA GLY A 8 19.79 1.20 39.61
C GLY A 8 18.69 0.19 39.25
N HIS A 9 17.70 0.58 38.45
CA HIS A 9 16.64 -0.32 38.00
C HIS A 9 17.11 -1.20 36.82
N PRO A 10 16.86 -2.52 36.86
CA PRO A 10 17.22 -3.41 35.77
C PRO A 10 16.35 -3.09 34.54
N LEU A 11 16.97 -2.62 33.46
CA LEU A 11 16.27 -2.40 32.19
C LEU A 11 15.78 -3.74 31.66
N THR A 12 14.48 -3.86 31.48
CA THR A 12 13.89 -5.06 30.86
C THR A 12 13.92 -4.90 29.34
N LEU A 13 14.01 -6.02 28.62
CA LEU A 13 14.01 -5.99 27.15
C LEU A 13 12.73 -5.32 26.60
N SER A 14 11.63 -5.41 27.35
CA SER A 14 10.35 -4.74 27.05
C SER A 14 10.43 -3.21 27.10
N ASP A 15 11.36 -2.63 27.89
CA ASP A 15 11.55 -1.17 27.96
C ASP A 15 12.40 -0.64 26.78
N VAL A 16 13.15 -1.52 26.11
CA VAL A 16 14.02 -1.21 24.96
C VAL A 16 13.30 -1.48 23.62
N ILE A 17 12.31 -2.38 23.62
CA ILE A 17 11.45 -2.63 22.46
C ILE A 17 10.36 -1.56 22.45
N SER A 18 10.66 -0.41 21.85
CA SER A 18 9.62 0.52 21.43
C SER A 18 8.81 -0.18 20.33
N GLU A 19 7.52 -0.42 20.55
CA GLU A 19 6.61 -0.73 19.44
C GLU A 19 6.56 0.54 18.56
N ASP A 20 6.88 0.41 17.27
CA ASP A 20 6.73 1.55 16.36
C ASP A 20 5.27 2.01 16.40
N ASP A 21 5.04 3.27 16.80
CA ASP A 21 3.73 3.94 16.92
C ASP A 21 3.08 4.18 15.54
N ASN A 22 2.96 3.14 14.72
CA ASN A 22 2.44 3.18 13.36
C ASN A 22 0.90 3.13 13.32
N ILE A 23 0.21 3.19 14.45
CA ILE A 23 -1.26 3.04 14.50
C ILE A 23 -1.93 4.14 13.67
N ILE A 24 -1.45 5.38 13.79
CA ILE A 24 -1.98 6.52 13.04
C ILE A 24 -1.75 6.30 11.54
N ASP A 25 -0.53 5.94 11.13
CA ASP A 25 -0.19 5.69 9.73
C ASP A 25 -1.01 4.54 9.13
N ASN A 26 -1.29 3.49 9.91
CA ASN A 26 -2.13 2.38 9.48
C ASN A 26 -3.60 2.80 9.27
N ILE A 27 -4.12 3.67 10.13
CA ILE A 27 -5.48 4.23 9.98
C ILE A 27 -5.54 5.10 8.73
N ASP A 28 -4.57 6.00 8.54
CA ASP A 28 -4.51 6.87 7.37
C ASP A 28 -4.38 6.08 6.08
N LEU A 29 -3.56 5.02 6.06
CA LEU A 29 -3.42 4.12 4.93
C LEU A 29 -4.76 3.47 4.56
N LYS A 30 -5.52 2.98 5.54
CA LYS A 30 -6.84 2.38 5.31
C LYS A 30 -7.83 3.37 4.73
N ILE A 31 -7.92 4.57 5.32
CA ILE A 31 -8.82 5.63 4.85
C ILE A 31 -8.47 6.04 3.41
N ASN A 32 -7.17 6.16 3.10
CA ASN A 32 -6.72 6.51 1.75
C ASN A 32 -6.99 5.39 0.74
N ALA A 33 -6.79 4.13 1.13
CA ALA A 33 -7.14 2.98 0.30
C ALA A 33 -8.64 2.94 -0.02
N GLU A 34 -9.52 3.13 0.98
CA GLU A 34 -10.97 3.18 0.77
C GLU A 34 -11.39 4.32 -0.18
N LYS A 35 -10.81 5.52 -0.02
CA LYS A 35 -11.03 6.63 -0.93
C LYS A 35 -10.59 6.30 -2.36
N MET A 36 -9.40 5.70 -2.52
CA MET A 36 -8.89 5.30 -3.82
C MET A 36 -9.82 4.31 -4.52
N TYR A 37 -10.25 3.24 -3.84
CA TYR A 37 -11.17 2.25 -4.42
C TYR A 37 -12.49 2.89 -4.84
N ARG A 38 -13.05 3.78 -4.01
CA ARG A 38 -14.26 4.53 -4.35
C ARG A 38 -14.08 5.37 -5.60
N TYR A 39 -12.99 6.15 -5.72
CA TYR A 39 -12.75 6.94 -6.93
C TYR A 39 -12.55 6.10 -8.18
N ILE A 40 -11.87 4.96 -8.07
CA ILE A 40 -11.72 4.00 -9.18
C ILE A 40 -13.07 3.42 -9.61
N GLN A 41 -14.00 3.20 -8.69
CA GLN A 41 -15.33 2.69 -8.99
C GLN A 41 -16.30 3.75 -9.53
N ASP A 42 -16.26 4.96 -8.97
CA ASP A 42 -17.24 6.01 -9.25
C ASP A 42 -16.86 6.89 -10.45
N ILE A 43 -15.56 7.09 -10.69
CA ILE A 43 -15.06 8.06 -11.70
C ILE A 43 -14.60 7.34 -12.97
N LEU A 44 -13.86 6.23 -12.84
CA LEU A 44 -13.28 5.55 -14.00
C LEU A 44 -14.32 4.67 -14.70
N GLY A 45 -14.32 4.76 -16.03
CA GLY A 45 -15.06 3.83 -16.88
C GLY A 45 -14.49 2.42 -16.79
N GLU A 46 -15.25 1.40 -17.21
CA GLU A 46 -14.85 -0.01 -17.11
C GLU A 46 -13.47 -0.29 -17.70
N ARG A 47 -13.14 0.33 -18.84
CA ARG A 47 -11.86 0.15 -19.52
C ARG A 47 -10.70 0.73 -18.72
N GLU A 48 -10.82 1.96 -18.24
CA GLU A 48 -9.77 2.64 -17.45
C GLU A 48 -9.57 1.95 -16.11
N ARG A 49 -10.67 1.57 -15.46
CA ARG A 49 -10.65 0.77 -14.24
C ARG A 49 -9.87 -0.52 -14.44
N ARG A 50 -10.16 -1.25 -15.52
CA ARG A 50 -9.45 -2.50 -15.83
C ARG A 50 -7.95 -2.27 -16.07
N ILE A 51 -7.58 -1.18 -16.72
CA ILE A 51 -6.18 -0.80 -16.93
C ILE A 51 -5.49 -0.56 -15.58
N ILE A 52 -6.10 0.23 -14.69
CA ILE A 52 -5.55 0.57 -13.37
C ILE A 52 -5.44 -0.67 -12.48
N GLU A 53 -6.48 -1.51 -12.43
CA GLU A 53 -6.47 -2.76 -11.65
C GLU A 53 -5.32 -3.69 -12.06
N LEU A 54 -5.10 -3.87 -13.37
CA LEU A 54 -4.04 -4.72 -13.90
C LEU A 54 -2.66 -4.08 -13.72
N ARG A 55 -2.53 -2.76 -13.94
CA ARG A 55 -1.23 -2.08 -13.89
C ARG A 55 -0.65 -2.01 -12.49
N TYR A 56 -1.51 -1.83 -11.48
CA TYR A 56 -1.12 -1.65 -10.08
C TYR A 56 -1.41 -2.86 -9.20
N GLY A 57 -1.98 -3.94 -9.75
CA GLY A 57 -2.23 -5.16 -8.99
C GLY A 57 -3.32 -5.02 -7.93
N LEU A 58 -4.32 -4.16 -8.18
CA LEU A 58 -5.41 -3.95 -7.20
C LEU A 58 -6.32 -5.18 -7.03
N MET A 59 -6.19 -6.16 -7.93
CA MET A 59 -6.90 -7.44 -7.91
C MET A 59 -5.93 -8.65 -8.01
N GLY A 60 -4.64 -8.46 -7.73
CA GLY A 60 -3.63 -9.51 -7.86
C GLY A 60 -2.25 -8.97 -8.24
N GLU A 61 -1.57 -9.63 -9.18
CA GLU A 61 -0.24 -9.20 -9.60
C GLU A 61 -0.28 -7.96 -10.51
N ALA A 62 0.65 -7.04 -10.26
CA ALA A 62 0.84 -5.87 -11.10
C ALA A 62 1.53 -6.25 -12.42
N LEU A 63 0.93 -5.87 -13.54
CA LEU A 63 1.46 -6.08 -14.87
C LEU A 63 2.16 -4.82 -15.39
N THR A 64 3.20 -4.98 -16.19
CA THR A 64 3.87 -3.88 -16.90
C THR A 64 2.93 -3.20 -17.91
N GLN A 65 3.21 -1.93 -18.28
CA GLN A 65 2.45 -1.24 -19.33
C GLN A 65 2.40 -2.06 -20.63
N ARG A 66 3.49 -2.75 -20.98
CA ARG A 66 3.57 -3.61 -22.17
C ARG A 66 2.61 -4.79 -22.09
N GLU A 67 2.52 -5.41 -20.91
CA GLU A 67 1.68 -6.59 -20.67
C GLU A 67 0.22 -6.22 -20.64
N VAL A 68 -0.16 -5.14 -19.94
CA VAL A 68 -1.53 -4.62 -19.94
C VAL A 68 -1.97 -4.25 -21.35
N ALA A 69 -1.13 -3.51 -22.10
CA ALA A 69 -1.44 -3.12 -23.47
C ALA A 69 -1.63 -4.34 -24.40
N LYS A 70 -0.80 -5.37 -24.24
CA LYS A 70 -0.92 -6.63 -24.99
C LYS A 70 -2.16 -7.41 -24.61
N MET A 71 -2.54 -7.42 -23.33
CA MET A 71 -3.70 -8.15 -22.82
C MET A 71 -5.02 -7.51 -23.25
N LEU A 72 -5.08 -6.18 -23.31
CA LEU A 72 -6.29 -5.41 -23.65
C LEU A 72 -6.37 -5.00 -25.13
N ASP A 73 -5.40 -5.45 -25.95
CA ASP A 73 -5.24 -5.10 -27.37
C ASP A 73 -5.31 -3.59 -27.64
N ILE A 74 -4.45 -2.84 -26.95
CA ILE A 74 -4.32 -1.38 -27.07
C ILE A 74 -2.87 -0.95 -27.28
N SER A 75 -2.70 0.30 -27.72
CA SER A 75 -1.39 0.91 -27.75
C SER A 75 -0.83 1.06 -26.33
N ARG A 76 0.50 0.90 -26.22
CA ARG A 76 1.19 1.18 -24.94
C ARG A 76 1.03 2.62 -24.48
N SER A 77 0.92 3.55 -25.43
CA SER A 77 0.69 4.97 -25.13
C SER A 77 -0.66 5.22 -24.47
N TYR A 78 -1.65 4.33 -24.66
CA TYR A 78 -2.96 4.44 -24.01
C TYR A 78 -2.94 3.99 -22.54
N VAL A 79 -1.97 3.15 -22.17
CA VAL A 79 -1.76 2.68 -20.78
C VAL A 79 -0.80 3.60 -20.00
N SER A 80 -0.10 4.50 -20.71
CA SER A 80 0.94 5.34 -20.13
C SER A 80 0.40 6.55 -19.40
#